data_AF-A0A2E3FHM7-F1
#
_entry.id   AF-A0A2E3FHM7-F1
#
_cell.length_a   1.000
_cell.length_b   1.000
_cell.length_c   1.000
_cell.angle_alpha   90.00
_cell.angle_beta   90.00
_cell.angle_gamma   90.00
#
_symmetry.space_group_name_H-M   'P 1'
#
loop_
_entity.id
_entity.type
_entity.pdbx_description
1 polymer ?
#
loop_
_entity_poly.entity_id
_entity_poly.type
_entity_poly.pdbx_seq_one_letter_code
_entity_poly.pdbx_strand_id
1 'polypeptide(L)'
;MFSQPVLSPTVERSMNLSPAALSLLFLSSPAFAQSAIERHVWQDARSFAPISRTAGAITGAITLSGNPEFATEGSTMRMSFGNGALVDLVSEGASWRAWDLDGQRKQTAEVFRLSGDPGSLQNGNTLCGGGDPEQELFVVFYEQSLFGGDPSLTMVVFQSAEPPFDINSPGLCGTFTYEIGASVDETAVPAEPVTSMTESDGTGAWRVRTTTNPIDDTHTVTLSLAAETGTSRSGDPVTFIARCKSNTTEAYVVWGDFLGDDSGDVYSEWKRVTVRIGSGQAREERWGVSTDRNATFAPSWAGNLLKELLGEERLVLQTIPYGENPNTAIFDVSGLRGVLGELAETCNWSF
;
A
#
# COMPACT_ATOMS: atom_id res chain seq x y z
N MET A 1 -76.00 -0.06 1.56
CA MET A 1 -77.22 -0.48 0.85
C MET A 1 -78.13 0.74 0.75
N PHE A 2 -78.10 1.46 -0.37
CA PHE A 2 -79.25 2.09 -1.03
C PHE A 2 -78.76 2.75 -2.31
N SER A 3 -79.46 2.40 -3.38
CA SER A 3 -79.14 2.57 -4.80
C SER A 3 -79.63 3.90 -5.38
N GLN A 4 -78.82 4.44 -6.30
CA GLN A 4 -79.20 4.93 -7.64
C GLN A 4 -80.09 6.20 -7.76
N PRO A 5 -80.29 6.79 -8.96
CA PRO A 5 -79.78 6.43 -10.29
C PRO A 5 -79.17 7.58 -11.12
N VAL A 6 -78.55 7.15 -12.22
CA VAL A 6 -78.13 7.86 -13.43
C VAL A 6 -79.35 8.11 -14.35
N LEU A 7 -79.40 9.23 -15.08
CA LEU A 7 -79.80 9.33 -16.50
C LEU A 7 -79.72 10.77 -17.06
N SER A 8 -78.94 10.92 -18.14
CA SER A 8 -78.92 12.00 -19.16
C SER A 8 -80.26 12.03 -19.97
N PRO A 9 -80.51 12.85 -21.04
CA PRO A 9 -79.58 13.65 -21.86
C PRO A 9 -80.06 15.04 -22.41
N THR A 10 -79.08 15.80 -22.91
CA THR A 10 -79.01 16.72 -24.09
C THR A 10 -80.22 17.55 -24.55
N VAL A 11 -80.04 18.87 -24.75
CA VAL A 11 -80.24 19.63 -26.01
C VAL A 11 -79.64 21.06 -25.90
N GLU A 12 -78.97 21.48 -26.98
CA GLU A 12 -78.23 22.72 -27.22
C GLU A 12 -79.07 24.02 -27.21
N ARG A 13 -78.43 25.14 -26.82
CA ARG A 13 -78.43 26.40 -27.60
C ARG A 13 -77.37 27.40 -27.15
N SER A 14 -76.38 27.59 -28.03
CA SER A 14 -75.75 28.86 -28.46
C SER A 14 -75.58 30.02 -27.45
N MET A 15 -74.34 30.47 -27.22
CA MET A 15 -73.81 31.72 -27.80
C MET A 15 -72.38 32.06 -27.31
N ASN A 16 -71.55 32.38 -28.29
CA ASN A 16 -70.23 33.01 -28.27
C ASN A 16 -69.91 33.94 -27.09
N LEU A 17 -68.69 33.84 -26.55
CA LEU A 17 -67.66 34.91 -26.51
C LEU A 17 -66.41 34.40 -25.76
N SER A 18 -65.28 34.35 -26.49
CA SER A 18 -63.92 34.20 -25.95
C SER A 18 -63.32 35.60 -25.67
N PRO A 19 -62.11 35.77 -25.08
CA PRO A 19 -61.24 34.80 -24.39
C PRO A 19 -60.68 35.32 -23.04
N ALA A 20 -60.24 34.42 -22.15
CA ALA A 20 -59.13 34.65 -21.23
C ALA A 20 -58.66 33.29 -20.67
N ALA A 21 -57.98 32.51 -21.50
CA ALA A 21 -57.34 31.28 -21.07
C ALA A 21 -56.01 31.64 -20.38
N LEU A 22 -55.99 31.57 -19.04
CA LEU A 22 -54.78 31.57 -18.25
C LEU A 22 -54.19 30.15 -18.29
N SER A 23 -53.40 29.86 -19.33
CA SER A 23 -52.66 28.61 -19.44
C SER A 23 -51.53 28.59 -18.41
N LEU A 24 -51.71 27.85 -17.30
CA LEU A 24 -50.59 27.41 -16.47
C LEU A 24 -49.76 26.39 -17.28
N LEU A 25 -48.71 26.87 -17.92
CA LEU A 25 -47.63 26.04 -18.42
C LEU A 25 -46.79 25.58 -17.22
N PHE A 26 -46.97 24.33 -16.81
CA PHE A 26 -45.96 23.63 -16.02
C PHE A 26 -44.71 23.49 -16.90
N LEU A 27 -43.76 24.41 -16.74
CA LEU A 27 -42.40 24.21 -17.20
C LEU A 27 -41.79 23.11 -16.33
N SER A 28 -41.91 21.87 -16.80
CA SER A 28 -41.00 20.81 -16.40
C SER A 28 -39.62 21.18 -16.92
N SER A 29 -38.85 21.94 -16.13
CA SER A 29 -37.42 22.10 -16.38
C SER A 29 -36.80 20.70 -16.34
N PRO A 30 -36.10 20.24 -17.38
CA PRO A 30 -35.23 19.09 -17.20
C PRO A 30 -34.18 19.55 -16.18
N ALA A 31 -34.23 18.97 -14.98
CA ALA A 31 -33.10 19.02 -14.10
C ALA A 31 -31.97 18.28 -14.82
N PHE A 32 -31.13 19.02 -15.53
CA PHE A 32 -29.81 18.53 -15.89
C PHE A 32 -29.11 18.30 -14.55
N ALA A 33 -29.14 17.06 -14.08
CA ALA A 33 -28.21 16.59 -13.07
C ALA A 33 -26.83 16.74 -13.71
N GLN A 34 -26.14 17.83 -13.39
CA GLN A 34 -24.76 18.03 -13.76
C GLN A 34 -23.96 17.08 -12.87
N SER A 35 -23.82 15.82 -13.31
CA SER A 35 -22.82 14.93 -12.71
C SER A 35 -21.49 15.68 -12.76
N ALA A 36 -20.88 15.91 -11.61
CA ALA A 36 -19.52 16.43 -11.56
C ALA A 36 -18.67 15.51 -12.45
N ILE A 37 -17.99 16.08 -13.44
CA ILE A 37 -17.03 15.33 -14.25
C ILE A 37 -15.94 14.88 -13.28
N GLU A 38 -15.81 13.57 -13.08
CA GLU A 38 -14.76 12.97 -12.27
C GLU A 38 -13.41 13.34 -12.92
N ARG A 39 -12.68 14.25 -12.26
CA ARG A 39 -11.38 14.75 -12.75
C ARG A 39 -10.30 14.19 -11.86
N HIS A 40 -9.47 13.34 -12.45
CA HIS A 40 -8.38 12.67 -11.77
C HIS A 40 -7.06 13.43 -11.92
N VAL A 41 -6.18 13.29 -10.94
CA VAL A 41 -4.93 14.07 -10.88
C VAL A 41 -3.95 13.85 -12.03
N TRP A 42 -4.02 12.70 -12.71
CA TRP A 42 -3.20 12.41 -13.89
C TRP A 42 -3.74 13.05 -15.18
N GLN A 43 -4.94 13.65 -15.15
CA GLN A 43 -5.48 14.42 -16.28
C GLN A 43 -4.78 15.77 -16.43
N ASP A 44 -4.16 16.28 -15.36
CA ASP A 44 -3.48 17.55 -15.33
C ASP A 44 -1.96 17.39 -15.42
N ALA A 45 -1.31 18.29 -16.17
CA ALA A 45 0.14 18.30 -16.29
C ALA A 45 0.79 18.70 -14.96
N ARG A 46 1.47 17.76 -14.28
CA ARG A 46 2.11 18.02 -12.98
C ARG A 46 3.18 16.99 -12.64
N SER A 47 3.98 17.33 -11.65
CA SER A 47 4.95 16.40 -11.04
C SER A 47 4.40 15.83 -9.74
N PHE A 48 4.80 14.60 -9.44
CA PHE A 48 4.43 13.86 -8.24
C PHE A 48 5.69 13.38 -7.54
N ALA A 49 5.88 13.81 -6.29
CA ALA A 49 7.00 13.38 -5.46
C ALA A 49 6.75 11.96 -4.93
N PRO A 50 7.77 11.09 -4.85
CA PRO A 50 7.60 9.73 -4.37
C PRO A 50 7.27 9.70 -2.87
N ILE A 51 6.22 8.97 -2.50
CA ILE A 51 5.93 8.56 -1.11
C ILE A 51 6.56 7.21 -0.81
N SER A 52 6.43 6.27 -1.76
CA SER A 52 6.90 4.92 -1.54
C SER A 52 8.42 4.81 -1.71
N ARG A 53 9.09 3.99 -0.90
CA ARG A 53 10.55 3.77 -1.05
C ARG A 53 10.89 3.28 -2.44
N THR A 54 10.04 2.41 -2.94
CA THR A 54 10.14 1.84 -4.27
C THR A 54 10.12 2.94 -5.34
N ALA A 55 9.20 3.89 -5.23
CA ALA A 55 9.16 5.04 -6.13
C ALA A 55 10.43 5.87 -6.02
N GLY A 56 10.89 6.20 -4.81
CA GLY A 56 12.14 6.93 -4.63
C GLY A 56 13.37 6.23 -5.22
N ALA A 57 13.46 4.91 -5.07
CA ALA A 57 14.62 4.12 -5.48
C ALA A 57 14.66 3.79 -6.98
N ILE A 58 13.50 3.67 -7.64
CA ILE A 58 13.39 3.24 -9.04
C ILE A 58 12.98 4.41 -9.94
N THR A 59 11.83 5.02 -9.70
CA THR A 59 11.25 6.00 -10.63
C THR A 59 11.66 7.44 -10.32
N GLY A 60 12.01 7.73 -9.07
CA GLY A 60 12.14 9.11 -8.57
C GLY A 60 10.80 9.84 -8.62
N ALA A 61 10.84 11.18 -8.68
CA ALA A 61 9.63 11.94 -9.02
C ALA A 61 9.21 11.63 -10.46
N ILE A 62 7.89 11.51 -10.69
CA ILE A 62 7.35 11.40 -12.04
C ILE A 62 6.69 12.71 -12.45
N THR A 63 6.79 13.08 -13.73
CA THR A 63 6.03 14.20 -14.30
C THR A 63 5.15 13.67 -15.42
N LEU A 64 3.85 13.93 -15.33
CA LEU A 64 2.88 13.58 -16.36
C LEU A 64 2.54 14.84 -17.16
N SER A 65 2.42 14.70 -18.48
CA SER A 65 1.94 15.79 -19.34
C SER A 65 0.44 16.07 -19.21
N GLY A 66 -0.27 15.23 -18.44
CA GLY A 66 -1.72 15.24 -18.35
C GLY A 66 -2.37 14.46 -19.50
N ASN A 67 -3.52 13.85 -19.22
CA ASN A 67 -4.44 13.30 -20.22
C ASN A 67 -5.81 14.01 -20.13
N PRO A 68 -6.01 15.13 -20.85
CA PRO A 68 -7.24 15.93 -20.73
C PRO A 68 -8.47 15.25 -21.36
N GLU A 69 -8.26 14.24 -22.21
CA GLU A 69 -9.32 13.51 -22.91
C GLU A 69 -9.80 12.28 -22.13
N PHE A 70 -9.75 12.33 -20.80
CA PHE A 70 -10.16 11.23 -19.95
C PHE A 70 -11.59 10.73 -20.26
N ALA A 71 -11.86 9.44 -20.37
CA ALA A 71 -10.96 8.29 -20.48
C ALA A 71 -11.04 7.70 -21.90
N THR A 72 -10.64 8.49 -22.89
CA THR A 72 -10.76 8.13 -24.30
C THR A 72 -9.67 7.14 -24.67
N GLU A 73 -10.05 5.93 -25.07
CA GLU A 73 -9.13 4.92 -25.58
C GLU A 73 -8.31 5.49 -26.75
N GLY A 74 -7.00 5.26 -26.72
CA GLY A 74 -6.05 5.81 -27.69
C GLY A 74 -5.58 7.24 -27.39
N SER A 75 -6.15 7.94 -26.41
CA SER A 75 -5.60 9.20 -25.92
C SER A 75 -4.18 8.99 -25.38
N THR A 76 -3.33 10.01 -25.49
CA THR A 76 -1.90 9.87 -25.18
C THR A 76 -1.44 10.89 -24.16
N MET A 77 -0.53 10.47 -23.29
CA MET A 77 0.24 11.39 -22.45
C MET A 77 1.71 10.97 -22.40
N ARG A 78 2.59 11.88 -21.97
CA ARG A 78 4.01 11.60 -21.75
C ARG A 78 4.30 11.55 -20.26
N MET A 79 5.11 10.58 -19.86
CA MET A 79 5.66 10.48 -18.51
C MET A 79 7.18 10.68 -18.56
N SER A 80 7.70 11.48 -17.63
CA SER A 80 9.14 11.58 -17.36
C SER A 80 9.47 11.05 -15.96
N PHE A 81 10.58 10.34 -15.84
CA PHE A 81 11.10 9.83 -14.57
C PHE A 81 12.12 10.78 -13.96
N GLY A 82 12.46 10.58 -12.68
CA GLY A 82 13.35 11.46 -11.92
C GLY A 82 14.79 11.52 -12.44
N ASN A 83 15.20 10.54 -13.25
CA ASN A 83 16.51 10.55 -13.94
C ASN A 83 16.44 11.22 -15.33
N GLY A 84 15.28 11.71 -15.75
CA GLY A 84 15.04 12.34 -17.05
C GLY A 84 14.64 11.38 -18.17
N ALA A 85 14.54 10.06 -17.93
CA ALA A 85 14.00 9.12 -18.91
C ALA A 85 12.54 9.47 -19.27
N LEU A 86 12.15 9.22 -20.52
CA LEU A 86 10.84 9.58 -21.05
C LEU A 86 10.18 8.37 -21.68
N VAL A 87 8.86 8.27 -21.52
CA VAL A 87 8.04 7.27 -22.20
C VAL A 87 6.68 7.88 -22.57
N ASP A 88 6.21 7.59 -23.79
CA ASP A 88 4.85 7.93 -24.20
C ASP A 88 3.90 6.81 -23.73
N LEU A 89 2.72 7.21 -23.27
CA LEU A 89 1.65 6.37 -22.74
C LEU A 89 0.42 6.49 -23.64
N VAL A 90 -0.21 5.35 -23.95
CA VAL A 90 -1.46 5.27 -24.72
C VAL A 90 -2.54 4.69 -23.82
N SER A 91 -3.66 5.39 -23.66
CA SER A 91 -4.78 4.94 -22.83
C SER A 91 -5.47 3.72 -23.44
N GLU A 92 -5.62 2.67 -22.65
CA GLU A 92 -6.48 1.50 -22.92
C GLU A 92 -7.88 1.69 -22.30
N GLY A 93 -8.15 2.90 -21.78
CA GLY A 93 -9.40 3.28 -21.14
C GLY A 93 -9.39 3.17 -19.61
N ALA A 94 -10.45 3.71 -19.01
CA ALA A 94 -10.66 3.67 -17.56
C ALA A 94 -11.73 2.65 -17.16
N SER A 95 -11.59 2.13 -15.94
CA SER A 95 -12.53 1.15 -15.40
C SER A 95 -12.74 1.29 -13.89
N TRP A 96 -13.95 0.96 -13.44
CA TRP A 96 -14.33 0.90 -12.03
C TRP A 96 -14.15 -0.52 -11.48
N ARG A 97 -12.97 -0.82 -10.91
CA ARG A 97 -12.58 -2.18 -10.50
C ARG A 97 -11.71 -2.17 -9.25
N ALA A 98 -11.39 -3.36 -8.75
CA ALA A 98 -10.52 -3.53 -7.59
C ALA A 98 -9.07 -3.36 -8.02
N TRP A 99 -8.52 -2.18 -7.73
CA TRP A 99 -7.15 -1.82 -8.11
C TRP A 99 -6.22 -1.69 -6.90
N ASP A 100 -6.76 -1.70 -5.68
CA ASP A 100 -5.94 -1.67 -4.46
C ASP A 100 -5.42 -3.06 -4.12
N LEU A 101 -4.26 -3.14 -3.46
CA LEU A 101 -3.58 -4.40 -3.18
C LEU A 101 -4.38 -5.35 -2.28
N ASP A 102 -5.36 -4.84 -1.52
CA ASP A 102 -6.27 -5.67 -0.72
C ASP A 102 -7.40 -6.31 -1.57
N GLY A 103 -7.63 -5.79 -2.78
CA GLY A 103 -8.63 -6.28 -3.74
C GLY A 103 -10.08 -6.12 -3.28
N GLN A 104 -10.34 -5.37 -2.20
CA GLN A 104 -11.65 -5.29 -1.56
C GLN A 104 -12.47 -4.09 -2.05
N ARG A 105 -11.82 -2.97 -2.36
CA ARG A 105 -12.51 -1.74 -2.78
C ARG A 105 -12.43 -1.58 -4.28
N LYS A 106 -13.46 -0.95 -4.85
CA LYS A 106 -13.46 -0.56 -6.26
C LYS A 106 -13.22 0.94 -6.37
N GLN A 107 -12.48 1.32 -7.39
CA GLN A 107 -12.16 2.69 -7.70
C GLN A 107 -11.99 2.86 -9.21
N THR A 108 -12.09 4.09 -9.68
CA THR A 108 -11.73 4.45 -11.04
C THR A 108 -10.21 4.38 -11.18
N ALA A 109 -9.74 3.62 -12.15
CA ALA A 109 -8.36 3.64 -12.60
C ALA A 109 -8.30 3.71 -14.12
N GLU A 110 -7.23 4.29 -14.65
CA GLU A 110 -6.96 4.30 -16.08
C GLU A 110 -5.72 3.48 -16.38
N VAL A 111 -5.86 2.59 -17.38
CA VAL A 111 -4.80 1.71 -17.84
C VAL A 111 -4.14 2.38 -19.03
N PHE A 112 -2.81 2.42 -19.03
CA PHE A 112 -2.02 2.91 -20.14
C PHE A 112 -0.99 1.88 -20.55
N ARG A 113 -0.88 1.65 -21.85
CA ARG A 113 0.24 0.94 -22.45
C ARG A 113 1.42 1.90 -22.64
N LEU A 114 2.61 1.45 -22.30
CA LEU A 114 3.85 2.17 -22.60
C LEU A 114 4.25 1.92 -24.05
N SER A 115 4.70 2.97 -24.72
CA SER A 115 5.30 2.88 -26.07
C SER A 115 6.55 1.98 -26.15
N GLY A 116 7.19 1.71 -25.01
CA GLY A 116 8.32 0.80 -24.87
C GLY A 116 8.93 0.86 -23.47
N ASP A 117 9.98 0.06 -23.24
CA ASP A 117 10.76 0.11 -22.00
C ASP A 117 11.51 1.45 -21.89
N PRO A 118 11.34 2.23 -20.81
CA PRO A 118 12.07 3.48 -20.59
C PRO A 118 13.58 3.28 -20.35
N GLY A 119 14.04 2.03 -20.19
CA GLY A 119 15.43 1.66 -19.93
C GLY A 119 15.80 1.83 -18.45
N SER A 120 17.10 2.07 -18.21
CA SER A 120 17.60 2.28 -16.84
C SER A 120 17.04 3.56 -16.21
N LEU A 121 16.49 3.41 -15.02
CA LEU A 121 15.95 4.45 -14.16
C LEU A 121 16.91 4.76 -13.01
N GLN A 122 16.40 5.26 -11.89
CA GLN A 122 17.23 5.62 -10.73
C GLN A 122 18.04 4.40 -10.24
N ASN A 123 19.28 4.66 -9.84
CA ASN A 123 20.21 3.64 -9.33
C ASN A 123 20.44 2.44 -10.27
N GLY A 124 20.20 2.60 -11.58
CA GLY A 124 20.32 1.52 -12.56
C GLY A 124 19.17 0.51 -12.54
N ASN A 125 18.09 0.78 -11.78
CA ASN A 125 16.90 -0.06 -11.75
C ASN A 125 16.11 0.03 -13.08
N THR A 126 15.23 -0.92 -13.34
CA THR A 126 14.27 -0.88 -14.45
C THR A 126 12.84 -0.84 -13.90
N LEU A 127 11.86 -0.44 -14.73
CA LEU A 127 10.46 -0.35 -14.28
C LEU A 127 9.88 -1.73 -13.95
N CYS A 128 10.19 -2.73 -14.79
CA CYS A 128 9.99 -4.17 -14.56
C CYS A 128 11.17 -4.96 -15.16
N GLY A 129 11.22 -6.27 -14.88
CA GLY A 129 12.41 -7.11 -15.08
C GLY A 129 12.29 -8.24 -16.11
N GLY A 130 11.45 -8.14 -17.13
CA GLY A 130 11.26 -9.18 -18.14
C GLY A 130 11.83 -8.81 -19.51
N GLY A 131 12.78 -9.60 -20.01
CA GLY A 131 13.30 -9.49 -21.39
C GLY A 131 12.48 -10.26 -22.41
N ASP A 132 11.18 -10.48 -22.15
CA ASP A 132 10.28 -11.17 -23.07
C ASP A 132 9.71 -10.19 -24.10
N PRO A 133 10.10 -10.28 -25.38
CA PRO A 133 9.63 -9.35 -26.41
C PRO A 133 8.15 -9.52 -26.75
N GLU A 134 7.48 -10.57 -26.26
CA GLU A 134 6.03 -10.78 -26.45
C GLU A 134 5.19 -10.07 -25.38
N GLN A 135 5.81 -9.47 -24.37
CA GLN A 135 5.13 -8.79 -23.27
C GLN A 135 5.28 -7.28 -23.38
N GLU A 136 4.17 -6.57 -23.21
CA GLU A 136 4.11 -5.12 -23.14
C GLU A 136 4.12 -4.65 -21.68
N LEU A 137 4.50 -3.39 -21.47
CA LEU A 137 4.40 -2.74 -20.17
C LEU A 137 3.11 -1.93 -20.10
N PHE A 138 2.35 -2.14 -19.04
CA PHE A 138 1.17 -1.37 -18.70
C PHE A 138 1.36 -0.66 -17.37
N VAL A 139 0.98 0.60 -17.30
CA VAL A 139 0.83 1.34 -16.04
C VAL A 139 -0.64 1.59 -15.79
N VAL A 140 -1.05 1.44 -14.53
CA VAL A 140 -2.40 1.74 -14.08
C VAL A 140 -2.30 2.87 -13.06
N PHE A 141 -2.96 3.99 -13.33
CA PHE A 141 -3.06 5.11 -12.40
C PHE A 141 -4.40 5.09 -11.68
N TYR A 142 -4.35 5.20 -10.36
CA TYR A 142 -5.53 5.45 -9.54
C TYR A 142 -5.19 6.30 -8.32
N GLU A 143 -6.21 6.97 -7.79
CA GLU A 143 -6.11 7.72 -6.55
C GLU A 143 -6.54 6.82 -5.39
N GLN A 144 -5.84 6.89 -4.27
CA GLN A 144 -6.26 6.24 -3.04
C GLN A 144 -6.05 7.12 -1.82
N SER A 145 -7.01 7.06 -0.90
CA SER A 145 -6.92 7.68 0.43
C SER A 145 -6.69 6.59 1.46
N LEU A 146 -5.52 6.62 2.10
CA LEU A 146 -5.19 5.73 3.20
C LEU A 146 -5.78 6.27 4.50
N PHE A 147 -6.75 5.56 5.08
CA PHE A 147 -7.24 5.76 6.45
C PHE A 147 -7.46 7.22 6.89
N GLY A 148 -8.06 8.06 6.03
CA GLY A 148 -8.33 9.47 6.33
C GLY A 148 -7.14 10.43 6.17
N GLY A 149 -6.00 9.95 5.65
CA GLY A 149 -4.88 10.77 5.20
C GLY A 149 -5.10 11.37 3.81
N ASP A 150 -4.15 12.21 3.41
CA ASP A 150 -4.18 12.89 2.11
C ASP A 150 -4.22 11.87 0.96
N PRO A 151 -4.96 12.17 -0.13
CA PRO A 151 -4.99 11.32 -1.30
C PRO A 151 -3.59 11.19 -1.90
N SER A 152 -3.29 9.99 -2.40
CA SER A 152 -2.04 9.68 -3.09
C SER A 152 -2.31 9.15 -4.49
N LEU A 153 -1.39 9.42 -5.41
CA LEU A 153 -1.40 8.83 -6.74
C LEU A 153 -0.66 7.51 -6.66
N THR A 154 -1.30 6.43 -7.08
CA THR A 154 -0.64 5.12 -7.20
C THR A 154 -0.51 4.74 -8.65
N MET A 155 0.70 4.30 -9.00
CA MET A 155 1.06 3.74 -10.30
C MET A 155 1.39 2.27 -10.07
N VAL A 156 0.60 1.39 -10.66
CA VAL A 156 0.85 -0.06 -10.65
C VAL A 156 1.32 -0.48 -12.03
N VAL A 157 2.36 -1.31 -12.08
CA VAL A 157 2.99 -1.72 -13.34
C VAL A 157 2.82 -3.21 -13.55
N PHE A 158 2.35 -3.55 -14.74
CA PHE A 158 2.21 -4.91 -15.23
C PHE A 158 3.12 -5.12 -16.44
N GLN A 159 3.70 -6.30 -16.53
CA GLN A 159 4.36 -6.79 -17.73
C GLN A 159 3.61 -8.04 -18.22
N SER A 160 2.86 -7.90 -19.31
CA SER A 160 1.91 -8.91 -19.78
C SER A 160 1.64 -8.81 -21.28
N ALA A 161 1.09 -9.86 -21.87
CA ALA A 161 0.68 -9.87 -23.28
C ALA A 161 -0.64 -9.14 -23.55
N GLU A 162 -1.49 -9.01 -22.52
CA GLU A 162 -2.79 -8.34 -22.59
C GLU A 162 -2.89 -7.24 -21.52
N PRO A 163 -3.68 -6.17 -21.75
CA PRO A 163 -3.91 -5.13 -20.75
C PRO A 163 -4.48 -5.72 -19.44
N PRO A 164 -4.02 -5.26 -18.26
CA PRO A 164 -4.51 -5.75 -16.98
C PRO A 164 -6.00 -5.42 -16.82
N PHE A 165 -6.75 -6.39 -16.28
CA PHE A 165 -8.18 -6.23 -16.00
C PHE A 165 -8.43 -5.66 -14.61
N ASP A 166 -7.66 -6.08 -13.60
CA ASP A 166 -7.70 -5.64 -12.20
C ASP A 166 -6.36 -5.91 -11.50
N ILE A 167 -6.25 -5.61 -10.20
CA ILE A 167 -5.00 -5.79 -9.43
C ILE A 167 -4.46 -7.23 -9.41
N ASN A 168 -5.32 -8.24 -9.62
CA ASN A 168 -4.95 -9.66 -9.61
C ASN A 168 -4.54 -10.17 -10.99
N SER A 169 -4.48 -9.29 -11.99
CA SER A 169 -4.04 -9.67 -13.33
C SER A 169 -2.59 -10.18 -13.30
N PRO A 170 -2.24 -11.18 -14.12
CA PRO A 170 -0.87 -11.68 -14.16
C PRO A 170 0.09 -10.59 -14.64
N GLY A 171 1.36 -10.70 -14.24
CA GLY A 171 2.40 -9.78 -14.69
C GLY A 171 2.60 -8.54 -13.81
N LEU A 172 1.87 -8.40 -12.70
CA LEU A 172 2.12 -7.35 -11.71
C LEU A 172 3.58 -7.40 -11.24
N CYS A 173 4.34 -6.32 -11.47
CA CYS A 173 5.77 -6.28 -11.23
C CYS A 173 6.26 -5.04 -10.45
N GLY A 174 5.41 -4.03 -10.23
CA GLY A 174 5.76 -2.91 -9.37
C GLY A 174 4.57 -2.07 -8.91
N THR A 175 4.66 -1.57 -7.68
CA THR A 175 3.71 -0.60 -7.13
C THR A 175 4.46 0.62 -6.63
N PHE A 176 4.07 1.79 -7.11
CA PHE A 176 4.72 3.07 -6.83
C PHE A 176 3.67 4.07 -6.35
N THR A 177 3.94 4.74 -5.23
CA THR A 177 2.99 5.69 -4.64
C THR A 177 3.62 7.06 -4.52
N TYR A 178 2.84 8.10 -4.83
CA TYR A 178 3.29 9.47 -4.95
C TYR A 178 2.33 10.47 -4.29
N GLU A 179 2.87 11.62 -3.89
CA GLU A 179 2.12 12.71 -3.27
C GLU A 179 1.26 13.46 -4.29
N ILE A 180 -0.03 13.58 -3.99
CA ILE A 180 -0.91 14.55 -4.64
C ILE A 180 -0.82 15.82 -3.78
N GLY A 181 0.26 16.57 -3.96
CA GLY A 181 0.62 17.65 -3.03
C GLY A 181 -0.56 18.55 -2.62
N ALA A 182 -0.76 18.68 -1.31
CA ALA A 182 -1.28 19.90 -0.70
C ALA A 182 -0.11 20.85 -0.44
N SER A 183 -0.37 22.16 -0.54
CA SER A 183 0.56 23.28 -0.31
C SER A 183 1.84 22.96 0.48
N VAL A 184 2.96 23.18 -0.18
CA VAL A 184 4.32 23.18 0.40
C VAL A 184 4.38 24.18 1.56
N ASP A 185 4.55 23.69 2.79
CA ASP A 185 5.30 24.40 3.82
C ASP A 185 6.64 23.67 3.97
N GLU A 186 7.64 24.18 3.26
CA GLU A 186 8.99 23.66 3.18
C GLU A 186 9.75 24.06 4.43
N THR A 187 9.67 23.24 5.48
CA THR A 187 10.64 23.26 6.58
C THR A 187 11.03 21.84 6.99
N ALA A 188 11.70 21.13 6.08
CA ALA A 188 12.37 19.89 6.41
C ALA A 188 13.63 20.20 7.24
N VAL A 189 13.56 19.91 8.53
CA VAL A 189 14.71 19.87 9.44
C VAL A 189 15.62 18.68 9.09
N PRO A 190 16.93 18.86 8.92
CA PRO A 190 17.85 17.75 8.66
C PRO A 190 18.00 16.89 9.92
N ALA A 191 17.84 15.57 9.75
CA ALA A 191 18.16 14.59 10.79
C ALA A 191 19.67 14.51 11.00
N GLU A 192 20.10 14.62 12.26
CA GLU A 192 21.50 14.47 12.65
C GLU A 192 21.97 13.01 12.57
N PRO A 193 23.28 12.77 12.31
CA PRO A 193 23.83 11.44 12.16
C PRO A 193 23.88 10.70 13.51
N VAL A 194 23.20 9.56 13.59
CA VAL A 194 23.31 8.66 14.75
C VAL A 194 24.66 7.96 14.71
N THR A 195 25.48 8.26 15.71
CA THR A 195 26.84 7.73 15.86
C THR A 195 26.81 6.23 16.19
N SER A 196 27.62 5.47 15.46
CA SER A 196 27.84 4.03 15.62
C SER A 196 28.30 3.68 17.05
N MET A 197 27.62 2.72 17.67
CA MET A 197 28.03 2.16 18.95
C MET A 197 28.88 0.90 18.73
N THR A 198 30.00 0.91 19.43
CA THR A 198 31.09 -0.06 19.61
C THR A 198 30.64 -1.51 19.82
N GLU A 199 31.34 -2.43 19.16
CA GLU A 199 31.43 -3.85 19.53
C GLU A 199 32.08 -4.01 20.91
N SER A 200 31.43 -4.75 21.82
CA SER A 200 32.11 -5.53 22.85
C SER A 200 31.23 -6.65 23.42
N ASP A 201 31.90 -7.75 23.78
CA ASP A 201 31.45 -8.88 24.60
C ASP A 201 30.60 -9.98 23.96
N GLY A 202 30.99 -10.51 22.79
CA GLY A 202 30.53 -11.83 22.31
C GLY A 202 29.02 -12.02 22.09
N THR A 203 28.23 -10.95 22.31
CA THR A 203 26.78 -10.87 22.12
C THR A 203 26.40 -10.37 20.72
N GLY A 204 27.38 -10.05 19.87
CA GLY A 204 27.14 -9.50 18.53
C GLY A 204 26.41 -8.15 18.56
N ALA A 205 25.60 -7.87 17.54
CA ALA A 205 24.82 -6.62 17.43
C ALA A 205 23.55 -6.58 18.29
N TRP A 206 23.30 -7.62 19.10
CA TRP A 206 22.13 -7.70 19.97
C TRP A 206 22.20 -6.67 21.11
N ARG A 207 21.07 -6.01 21.34
CA ARG A 207 20.90 -5.10 22.48
C ARG A 207 19.87 -5.69 23.44
N VAL A 208 20.23 -5.79 24.71
CA VAL A 208 19.37 -6.27 25.79
C VAL A 208 18.87 -5.08 26.61
N ARG A 209 17.57 -5.04 26.89
CA ARG A 209 16.96 -4.04 27.76
C ARG A 209 15.97 -4.70 28.71
N THR A 210 16.14 -4.42 30.00
CA THR A 210 15.23 -4.88 31.06
C THR A 210 14.48 -3.68 31.63
N THR A 211 13.16 -3.80 31.74
CA THR A 211 12.27 -2.76 32.25
C THR A 211 11.33 -3.36 33.29
N THR A 212 11.14 -2.68 34.41
CA THR A 212 10.19 -3.07 35.45
C THR A 212 8.84 -2.38 35.20
N ASN A 213 7.77 -3.16 35.16
CA ASN A 213 6.41 -2.63 35.04
C ASN A 213 6.02 -1.92 36.35
N PRO A 214 5.69 -0.62 36.34
CA PRO A 214 5.37 0.12 37.56
C PRO A 214 4.04 -0.27 38.23
N ILE A 215 3.23 -1.14 37.59
CA ILE A 215 1.92 -1.58 38.11
C ILE A 215 2.05 -2.81 39.02
N ASP A 216 2.91 -3.75 38.65
CA ASP A 216 2.99 -5.08 39.25
C ASP A 216 4.42 -5.57 39.51
N ASP A 217 5.41 -4.69 39.33
CA ASP A 217 6.84 -4.95 39.46
C ASP A 217 7.37 -6.09 38.57
N THR A 218 6.59 -6.55 37.59
CA THR A 218 7.04 -7.61 36.67
C THR A 218 8.13 -7.10 35.74
N HIS A 219 9.16 -7.92 35.54
CA HIS A 219 10.25 -7.61 34.62
C HIS A 219 9.85 -7.94 33.18
N THR A 220 10.15 -7.02 32.27
CA THR A 220 10.10 -7.23 30.82
C THR A 220 11.51 -7.17 30.27
N VAL A 221 11.98 -8.28 29.71
CA VAL A 221 13.29 -8.37 29.05
C VAL A 221 13.07 -8.31 27.54
N THR A 222 13.76 -7.39 26.88
CA THR A 222 13.67 -7.17 25.43
C THR A 222 15.05 -7.32 24.81
N LEU A 223 15.18 -8.24 23.87
CA LEU A 223 16.29 -8.35 22.94
C LEU A 223 15.90 -7.65 21.65
N SER A 224 16.79 -6.83 21.12
CA SER A 224 16.57 -6.10 19.87
C SER A 224 17.78 -6.21 18.96
N LEU A 225 17.50 -6.34 17.66
CA LEU A 225 18.49 -6.48 16.62
C LEU A 225 18.04 -5.70 15.39
N ALA A 226 18.83 -4.70 15.00
CA ALA A 226 18.60 -3.96 13.75
C ALA A 226 19.04 -4.81 12.56
N ALA A 227 18.30 -4.74 11.46
CA ALA A 227 18.66 -5.42 10.23
C ALA A 227 19.88 -4.77 9.56
N GLU A 228 20.72 -5.58 8.90
CA GLU A 228 21.78 -5.13 7.99
C GLU A 228 21.19 -4.48 6.72
N THR A 229 19.99 -4.92 6.32
CA THR A 229 19.27 -4.42 5.14
C THR A 229 17.79 -4.25 5.45
N GLY A 230 17.09 -3.44 4.64
CA GLY A 230 15.66 -3.18 4.80
C GLY A 230 15.40 -2.02 5.77
N THR A 231 14.62 -1.05 5.31
CA THR A 231 14.27 0.15 6.07
C THR A 231 12.79 0.47 5.94
N SER A 232 12.26 1.30 6.83
CA SER A 232 10.96 1.98 6.68
C SER A 232 11.04 3.14 5.68
N ARG A 233 9.90 3.77 5.36
CA ARG A 233 9.81 4.95 4.47
C ARG A 233 10.60 6.14 5.02
N SER A 234 10.71 6.27 6.33
CA SER A 234 11.53 7.28 7.00
C SER A 234 13.03 6.98 6.94
N GLY A 235 13.44 5.79 6.49
CA GLY A 235 14.83 5.36 6.43
C GLY A 235 15.32 4.65 7.69
N ASP A 236 14.43 4.39 8.66
CA ASP A 236 14.80 3.66 9.88
C ASP A 236 14.98 2.16 9.59
N PRO A 237 15.98 1.49 10.19
CA PRO A 237 16.20 0.07 9.94
C PRO A 237 15.06 -0.79 10.51
N VAL A 238 14.68 -1.81 9.76
CA VAL A 238 13.76 -2.86 10.26
C VAL A 238 14.40 -3.52 11.47
N THR A 239 13.62 -3.74 12.54
CA THR A 239 14.16 -4.25 13.81
C THR A 239 13.47 -5.54 14.22
N PHE A 240 14.24 -6.59 14.46
CA PHE A 240 13.77 -7.83 15.07
C PHE A 240 13.78 -7.67 16.60
N ILE A 241 12.68 -8.04 17.23
CA ILE A 241 12.49 -7.97 18.68
C ILE A 241 12.12 -9.34 19.20
N ALA A 242 12.80 -9.80 20.24
CA ALA A 242 12.35 -10.89 21.08
C ALA A 242 12.12 -10.35 22.49
N ARG A 243 10.96 -10.62 23.09
CA ARG A 243 10.69 -10.16 24.47
C ARG A 243 10.04 -11.22 25.33
N CYS A 244 10.37 -11.18 26.61
CA CYS A 244 9.55 -11.78 27.66
C CYS A 244 8.76 -10.66 28.34
N LYS A 245 7.43 -10.70 28.25
CA LYS A 245 6.53 -9.77 28.93
C LYS A 245 5.40 -10.54 29.60
N SER A 246 5.17 -10.30 30.89
CA SER A 246 4.09 -10.96 31.65
C SER A 246 4.12 -12.49 31.48
N ASN A 247 5.31 -13.09 31.62
CA ASN A 247 5.57 -14.52 31.44
C ASN A 247 5.23 -15.10 30.04
N THR A 248 5.12 -14.24 29.03
CA THR A 248 4.89 -14.65 27.64
C THR A 248 6.09 -14.26 26.79
N THR A 249 6.64 -15.24 26.06
CA THR A 249 7.71 -15.00 25.09
C THR A 249 7.10 -14.72 23.72
N GLU A 250 7.47 -13.58 23.16
CA GLU A 250 7.05 -13.13 21.83
C GLU A 250 8.28 -12.78 20.99
N ALA A 251 8.18 -12.98 19.69
CA ALA A 251 9.14 -12.48 18.71
C ALA A 251 8.36 -11.76 17.63
N TYR A 252 8.80 -10.57 17.25
CA TYR A 252 8.13 -9.76 16.26
C TYR A 252 9.14 -8.87 15.54
N VAL A 253 8.73 -8.38 14.38
CA VAL A 253 9.54 -7.49 13.54
C VAL A 253 8.83 -6.17 13.44
N VAL A 254 9.53 -5.10 13.79
CA VAL A 254 9.09 -3.73 13.57
C VAL A 254 9.59 -3.31 12.20
N TRP A 255 8.68 -3.20 11.25
CA TRP A 255 8.98 -2.76 9.88
C TRP A 255 9.00 -1.24 9.76
N GLY A 256 8.22 -0.55 10.60
CA GLY A 256 8.12 0.91 10.63
C GLY A 256 7.22 1.50 9.54
N ASP A 257 6.65 0.66 8.68
CA ASP A 257 5.66 1.04 7.68
C ASP A 257 4.32 0.38 7.97
N PHE A 258 3.24 1.05 7.55
CA PHE A 258 1.91 0.47 7.58
C PHE A 258 1.81 -0.74 6.64
N LEU A 259 1.54 -1.92 7.20
CA LEU A 259 1.59 -3.19 6.49
C LEU A 259 0.27 -3.57 5.80
N GLY A 260 -0.84 -3.02 6.27
CA GLY A 260 -2.17 -3.51 5.91
C GLY A 260 -2.43 -4.91 6.49
N ASP A 261 -3.25 -5.69 5.79
CA ASP A 261 -3.67 -7.04 6.19
C ASP A 261 -3.85 -7.90 4.93
N ASP A 262 -3.41 -9.16 4.99
CA ASP A 262 -3.51 -10.13 3.89
C ASP A 262 -4.64 -11.17 4.12
N SER A 263 -5.39 -11.05 5.22
CA SER A 263 -6.39 -12.05 5.60
C SER A 263 -7.73 -11.88 4.88
N GLY A 264 -8.13 -10.63 4.62
CA GLY A 264 -9.48 -10.31 4.15
C GLY A 264 -10.57 -10.58 5.19
N ASP A 265 -10.21 -10.70 6.48
CA ASP A 265 -11.09 -11.03 7.60
C ASP A 265 -10.94 -10.02 8.74
N VAL A 266 -12.05 -9.37 9.13
CA VAL A 266 -12.10 -8.36 10.19
C VAL A 266 -11.77 -8.94 11.58
N TYR A 267 -11.86 -10.26 11.76
CA TYR A 267 -11.61 -10.93 13.03
C TYR A 267 -10.21 -11.56 13.15
N SER A 268 -9.40 -11.49 12.10
CA SER A 268 -8.07 -12.11 12.08
C SER A 268 -7.13 -11.29 11.22
N GLU A 269 -6.22 -10.54 11.81
CA GLU A 269 -5.28 -9.70 11.07
C GLU A 269 -3.90 -10.38 10.98
N TRP A 270 -3.43 -10.66 9.76
CA TRP A 270 -2.13 -11.29 9.53
C TRP A 270 -1.50 -10.86 8.20
N LYS A 271 -0.17 -10.93 8.12
CA LYS A 271 0.62 -10.73 6.89
C LYS A 271 1.38 -11.99 6.50
N ARG A 272 1.59 -12.17 5.20
CA ARG A 272 2.54 -13.17 4.67
C ARG A 272 3.95 -12.67 4.96
N VAL A 273 4.71 -13.49 5.67
CA VAL A 273 6.12 -13.27 5.93
C VAL A 273 6.90 -14.46 5.39
N THR A 274 7.79 -14.21 4.44
CA THR A 274 8.78 -15.21 4.02
C THR A 274 9.89 -15.23 5.05
N VAL A 275 10.16 -16.41 5.60
CA VAL A 275 11.17 -16.66 6.63
C VAL A 275 12.23 -17.58 6.05
N ARG A 276 13.50 -17.20 6.18
CA ARG A 276 14.64 -18.06 5.88
C ARG A 276 15.67 -17.97 7.00
N ILE A 277 16.00 -19.12 7.57
CA ILE A 277 16.96 -19.26 8.66
C ILE A 277 18.23 -19.90 8.12
N GLY A 278 19.37 -19.24 8.35
CA GLY A 278 20.69 -19.69 7.93
C GLY A 278 20.76 -20.02 6.44
N SER A 279 21.23 -21.22 6.14
CA SER A 279 21.30 -21.77 4.78
C SER A 279 20.05 -22.57 4.36
N GLY A 280 19.05 -22.67 5.23
CA GLY A 280 17.83 -23.45 5.00
C GLY A 280 16.96 -22.92 3.86
N GLN A 281 15.91 -23.68 3.54
CA GLN A 281 14.90 -23.28 2.55
C GLN A 281 14.02 -22.16 3.09
N ALA A 282 13.67 -21.19 2.23
CA ALA A 282 12.70 -20.16 2.58
C ALA A 282 11.29 -20.77 2.67
N ARG A 283 10.51 -20.33 3.66
CA ARG A 283 9.12 -20.73 3.88
C ARG A 283 8.24 -19.52 4.10
N GLU A 284 7.02 -19.54 3.55
CA GLU A 284 6.03 -18.51 3.84
C GLU A 284 5.23 -18.88 5.09
N GLU A 285 5.01 -17.90 5.96
CA GLU A 285 4.24 -18.02 7.19
C GLU A 285 3.21 -16.90 7.32
N ARG A 286 2.18 -17.14 8.14
CA ARG A 286 1.20 -16.12 8.53
C ARG A 286 1.57 -15.54 9.88
N TRP A 287 1.98 -14.28 9.90
CA TRP A 287 2.37 -13.57 11.11
C TRP A 287 1.28 -12.59 11.50
N GLY A 288 0.91 -12.55 12.78
CA GLY A 288 -0.12 -11.62 13.26
C GLY A 288 0.35 -10.16 13.12
N VAL A 289 -0.56 -9.22 12.91
CA VAL A 289 -0.21 -7.80 12.75
C VAL A 289 -0.37 -7.05 14.08
N SER A 290 0.50 -6.07 14.34
CA SER A 290 0.35 -5.18 15.50
C SER A 290 -0.88 -4.28 15.39
N THR A 291 -1.36 -3.77 16.52
CA THR A 291 -2.51 -2.85 16.56
C THR A 291 -2.30 -1.58 15.72
N ASP A 292 -1.07 -1.06 15.66
CA ASP A 292 -0.69 0.07 14.80
C ASP A 292 -0.30 -0.33 13.37
N ARG A 293 -0.33 -1.63 13.08
CA ARG A 293 -0.01 -2.27 11.80
C ARG A 293 1.38 -1.99 11.24
N ASN A 294 2.34 -1.67 12.10
CA ASN A 294 3.74 -1.44 11.72
C ASN A 294 4.67 -2.60 12.06
N ALA A 295 4.15 -3.67 12.67
CA ALA A 295 4.91 -4.85 13.06
C ALA A 295 4.17 -6.17 12.79
N THR A 296 4.94 -7.24 12.62
CA THR A 296 4.44 -8.62 12.46
C THR A 296 4.95 -9.51 13.59
N PHE A 297 4.10 -10.34 14.16
CA PHE A 297 4.40 -11.27 15.25
C PHE A 297 4.56 -12.70 14.73
N ALA A 298 5.67 -13.34 15.11
CA ALA A 298 5.94 -14.72 14.78
C ALA A 298 4.78 -15.62 15.25
N PRO A 299 4.35 -16.59 14.43
CA PRO A 299 3.25 -17.46 14.78
C PRO A 299 3.66 -18.43 15.88
N SER A 300 2.66 -19.05 16.49
CA SER A 300 2.85 -20.01 17.58
C SER A 300 3.63 -19.38 18.75
N TRP A 301 4.17 -20.20 19.63
CA TRP A 301 5.04 -19.71 20.69
C TRP A 301 6.42 -19.36 20.13
N ALA A 302 6.82 -18.09 20.31
CA ALA A 302 8.04 -17.53 19.73
C ALA A 302 9.35 -18.20 20.19
N GLY A 303 9.35 -18.89 21.33
CA GLY A 303 10.50 -19.66 21.78
C GLY A 303 10.93 -20.74 20.78
N ASN A 304 10.03 -21.24 19.94
CA ASN A 304 10.39 -22.18 18.86
C ASN A 304 11.27 -21.49 17.80
N LEU A 305 10.86 -20.32 17.32
CA LEU A 305 11.66 -19.54 16.39
C LEU A 305 13.02 -19.18 16.99
N LEU A 306 13.06 -18.71 18.24
CA LEU A 306 14.31 -18.36 18.91
C LEU A 306 15.25 -19.57 19.05
N LYS A 307 14.72 -20.76 19.27
CA LYS A 307 15.51 -22.02 19.29
C LYS A 307 16.02 -22.40 17.91
N GLU A 308 15.22 -22.23 16.85
CA GLU A 308 15.65 -22.45 15.47
C GLU A 308 16.80 -21.52 15.06
N LEU A 309 16.86 -20.31 15.61
CA LEU A 309 17.93 -19.35 15.35
C LEU A 309 19.26 -19.68 16.09
N LEU A 310 19.26 -20.57 17.07
CA LEU A 310 20.45 -20.86 17.85
C LEU A 310 21.50 -21.62 17.03
N GLY A 311 22.67 -21.00 16.86
CA GLY A 311 23.77 -21.57 16.09
C GLY A 311 23.74 -21.23 14.61
N GLU A 312 22.76 -20.43 14.19
CA GLU A 312 22.68 -19.86 12.85
C GLU A 312 23.30 -18.46 12.85
N GLU A 313 23.75 -18.01 11.68
CA GLU A 313 24.37 -16.69 11.52
C GLU A 313 23.39 -15.66 10.95
N ARG A 314 22.36 -16.12 10.22
CA ARG A 314 21.49 -15.21 9.46
C ARG A 314 20.02 -15.56 9.59
N LEU A 315 19.19 -14.52 9.74
CA LEU A 315 17.75 -14.58 9.56
C LEU A 315 17.36 -13.62 8.44
N VAL A 316 16.60 -14.09 7.46
CA VAL A 316 16.02 -13.26 6.41
C VAL A 316 14.51 -13.29 6.55
N LEU A 317 13.91 -12.10 6.63
CA LEU A 317 12.47 -11.90 6.69
C LEU A 317 12.06 -10.98 5.54
N GLN A 318 10.97 -11.33 4.86
CA GLN A 318 10.41 -10.48 3.81
C GLN A 318 8.90 -10.40 3.95
N THR A 319 8.36 -9.20 3.82
CA THR A 319 6.91 -8.96 3.67
C THR A 319 6.68 -7.80 2.70
N ILE A 320 5.43 -7.54 2.36
CA ILE A 320 5.03 -6.46 1.46
C ILE A 320 4.22 -5.43 2.26
N PRO A 321 4.82 -4.29 2.65
CA PRO A 321 4.07 -3.19 3.24
C PRO A 321 3.02 -2.64 2.27
N TYR A 322 1.99 -2.00 2.80
CA TYR A 322 0.88 -1.54 1.97
C TYR A 322 1.33 -0.44 0.98
N GLY A 323 1.12 -0.66 -0.31
CA GLY A 323 1.52 0.28 -1.36
C GLY A 323 3.04 0.33 -1.59
N GLU A 324 3.77 -0.70 -1.15
CA GLU A 324 5.21 -0.86 -1.38
C GLU A 324 5.51 -2.15 -2.14
N ASN A 325 6.73 -2.24 -2.68
CA ASN A 325 7.30 -3.52 -3.10
C ASN A 325 7.80 -4.33 -1.88
N PRO A 326 8.12 -5.62 -2.07
CA PRO A 326 8.63 -6.47 -0.98
C PRO A 326 9.82 -5.84 -0.25
N ASN A 327 9.70 -5.69 1.07
CA ASN A 327 10.76 -5.25 1.96
C ASN A 327 11.49 -6.47 2.52
N THR A 328 12.78 -6.61 2.23
CA THR A 328 13.61 -7.73 2.70
C THR A 328 14.58 -7.27 3.77
N ALA A 329 14.37 -7.75 4.99
CA ALA A 329 15.23 -7.50 6.13
C ALA A 329 16.16 -8.69 6.40
N ILE A 330 17.46 -8.43 6.43
CA ILE A 330 18.49 -9.42 6.73
C ILE A 330 19.09 -9.08 8.10
N PHE A 331 19.13 -10.06 8.99
CA PHE A 331 19.65 -9.92 10.35
C PHE A 331 20.85 -10.85 10.54
N ASP A 332 21.94 -10.32 11.10
CA ASP A 332 23.01 -11.13 11.70
C ASP A 332 22.57 -11.55 13.10
N VAL A 333 22.14 -12.82 13.22
CA VAL A 333 21.64 -13.37 14.49
C VAL A 333 22.74 -14.01 15.33
N SER A 334 23.99 -13.91 14.90
CA SER A 334 25.14 -14.35 15.70
C SER A 334 25.13 -13.68 17.08
N GLY A 335 25.63 -14.39 18.09
CA GLY A 335 25.59 -13.91 19.47
C GLY A 335 24.26 -14.08 20.20
N LEU A 336 23.16 -14.51 19.55
CA LEU A 336 21.87 -14.77 20.21
C LEU A 336 22.00 -15.67 21.45
N ARG A 337 22.81 -16.74 21.36
CA ARG A 337 23.05 -17.66 22.48
C ARG A 337 23.60 -16.95 23.73
N GLY A 338 24.38 -15.88 23.55
CA GLY A 338 24.95 -15.10 24.64
C GLY A 338 23.93 -14.23 25.37
N VAL A 339 22.84 -13.84 24.72
CA VAL A 339 21.84 -12.90 25.27
C VAL A 339 20.49 -13.55 25.60
N LEU A 340 20.19 -14.72 25.03
CA LEU A 340 18.88 -15.36 25.17
C LEU A 340 18.59 -15.87 26.59
N GLY A 341 19.62 -16.10 27.40
CA GLY A 341 19.51 -16.64 28.76
C GLY A 341 18.58 -15.81 29.67
N GLU A 342 18.82 -14.50 29.77
CA GLU A 342 18.03 -13.60 30.64
C GLU A 342 16.54 -13.59 30.26
N LEU A 343 16.24 -13.58 28.95
CA LEU A 343 14.87 -13.64 28.45
C LEU A 343 14.22 -14.98 28.78
N ALA A 344 14.93 -16.10 28.54
CA ALA A 344 14.40 -17.44 28.75
C ALA A 344 14.13 -17.73 30.23
N GLU A 345 15.05 -17.31 31.12
CA GLU A 345 14.88 -17.40 32.57
C GLU A 345 13.66 -16.59 33.04
N THR A 346 13.50 -15.35 32.57
CA THR A 346 12.37 -14.49 32.95
C THR A 346 11.02 -15.08 32.54
N CYS A 347 10.98 -15.83 31.43
CA CYS A 347 9.77 -16.50 30.93
C CYS A 347 9.72 -18.00 31.25
N ASN A 348 10.58 -18.49 32.16
CA ASN A 348 10.56 -19.86 32.68
C ASN A 348 10.71 -20.97 31.62
N TRP A 349 11.61 -20.80 30.65
CA TRP A 349 11.92 -21.85 29.66
C TRP A 349 13.43 -21.98 29.41
N SER A 350 13.82 -23.07 28.73
CA SER A 350 15.22 -23.39 28.42
C SER A 350 15.42 -23.82 26.96
N PHE A 351 16.68 -23.77 26.51
CA PHE A 351 17.11 -24.06 25.15
C PHE A 351 18.46 -24.78 25.11
#